data_AF-A0A928NJT3-F1
#
_entry.id   AF-A0A928NJT3-F1
#
_cell.length_a   1.000
_cell.length_b   1.000
_cell.length_c   1.000
_cell.angle_alpha   90.00
_cell.angle_beta   90.00
_cell.angle_gamma   90.00
#
_symmetry.space_group_name_H-M   'P 1'
#
loop_
_entity.id
_entity.type
_entity.pdbx_description
1 polymer ?
#
loop_
_entity_poly.entity_id
_entity_poly.type
_entity_poly.pdbx_seq_one_letter_code
_entity_poly.pdbx_strand_id
1 'polypeptide(L)'
;MAAPLAERLRPDTLDDVVGQHHLIGEGKILSNILKVNEIPNMIFYGPSGTGKTTIANICAKSAGKTFYKLNATTAAVKDIKDIISTLDTFENRNGVLLYLDEIQNFNKKQQQSLLEYIENGKITLIASTTENPYFYVYNAILSRSTVLEFKSVDCSDIQRAIVNGIKRLNEDYPDIEITIENDALEHISMCSNGDVRKSLNALEMCVKSQLYNYSDKINITIDIAEDCTQLSSFAHDKNGDNHYDVISAFQKSIRGSDADAALHYLARLIEGGDLLTACRRLLVVASEDIGLANPNAIVVTKSCVDSALQLGLPEARIPLSEAVILLANSPKSNSAICAIDSALSDIKNTNVGPVPSHLKDTHYAGAQKMGRGLTYKYPHNYKNSYVSQQYLPDNIRDRVYYKAGNNKTEQMYKKYIDDLKNGEK
;
A
#
# COMPACT_ATOMS: atom_id res chain seq x y z
N MET A 1 -20.48 16.51 24.49
CA MET A 1 -19.51 15.40 24.72
C MET A 1 -18.33 15.61 23.79
N ALA A 2 -17.09 15.44 24.27
CA ALA A 2 -15.90 15.94 23.55
C ALA A 2 -15.15 14.89 22.70
N ALA A 3 -15.34 13.58 22.94
CA ALA A 3 -14.65 12.52 22.21
C ALA A 3 -15.54 11.84 21.15
N PRO A 4 -15.00 11.45 19.98
CA PRO A 4 -15.74 10.69 18.95
C PRO A 4 -16.28 9.36 19.46
N LEU A 5 -17.36 8.87 18.86
CA LEU A 5 -18.00 7.61 19.25
C LEU A 5 -17.03 6.42 19.23
N ALA A 6 -16.19 6.32 18.19
CA ALA A 6 -15.20 5.25 18.07
C ALA A 6 -14.16 5.22 19.21
N GLU A 7 -13.84 6.38 19.81
CA GLU A 7 -12.95 6.44 20.97
C GLU A 7 -13.68 6.05 22.25
N ARG A 8 -14.95 6.45 22.38
CA ARG A 8 -15.80 6.16 23.56
C ARG A 8 -16.21 4.70 23.66
N LEU A 9 -16.29 4.01 22.52
CA LEU A 9 -16.58 2.57 22.43
C LEU A 9 -15.34 1.69 22.44
N ARG A 10 -14.15 2.25 22.70
CA ARG A 10 -12.93 1.44 22.65
C ARG A 10 -13.03 0.29 23.67
N PRO A 11 -12.93 -0.98 23.23
CA PRO A 11 -12.94 -2.15 24.11
C PRO A 11 -11.94 -2.07 25.25
N ASP A 12 -12.35 -2.51 26.44
CA ASP A 12 -11.50 -2.67 27.62
C ASP A 12 -10.95 -4.09 27.76
N THR A 13 -11.65 -5.08 27.21
CA THR A 13 -11.26 -6.49 27.25
C THR A 13 -11.21 -7.06 25.83
N LEU A 14 -10.52 -8.20 25.66
CA LEU A 14 -10.47 -8.88 24.36
C LEU A 14 -11.84 -9.43 23.92
N ASP A 15 -12.72 -9.77 24.87
CA ASP A 15 -14.03 -10.33 24.56
C ASP A 15 -14.96 -9.29 23.90
N ASP A 16 -14.69 -8.00 24.14
CA ASP A 16 -15.42 -6.87 23.55
C ASP A 16 -14.85 -6.45 22.19
N VAL A 17 -13.71 -7.02 21.75
CA VAL A 17 -13.11 -6.72 20.45
C VAL A 17 -13.89 -7.44 19.35
N VAL A 18 -14.35 -6.68 18.37
CA VAL A 18 -14.99 -7.23 17.17
C VAL A 18 -13.96 -7.67 16.13
N GLY A 19 -14.14 -8.85 15.55
CA GLY A 19 -13.25 -9.44 14.55
C GLY A 19 -11.97 -10.05 15.14
N GLN A 20 -10.98 -10.28 14.27
CA GLN A 20 -9.70 -10.93 14.62
C GLN A 20 -9.82 -12.30 15.30
N HIS A 21 -10.83 -13.10 14.94
CA HIS A 21 -11.07 -14.46 15.49
C HIS A 21 -9.89 -15.44 15.32
N HIS A 22 -8.96 -15.15 14.40
CA HIS A 22 -7.72 -15.92 14.25
C HIS A 22 -6.67 -15.58 15.31
N LEU A 23 -6.72 -14.39 15.91
CA LEU A 23 -5.81 -13.95 16.98
C LEU A 23 -6.44 -14.01 18.37
N ILE A 24 -7.76 -13.81 18.46
CA ILE A 24 -8.54 -13.66 19.71
C ILE A 24 -9.53 -14.81 19.82
N GLY A 25 -9.79 -15.27 21.04
CA GLY A 25 -10.65 -16.41 21.36
C GLY A 25 -9.89 -17.55 22.06
N GLU A 26 -10.61 -18.60 22.42
CA GLU A 26 -10.05 -19.72 23.18
C GLU A 26 -8.88 -20.39 22.43
N GLY A 27 -7.74 -20.53 23.11
CA GLY A 27 -6.52 -21.12 22.56
C GLY A 27 -5.78 -20.26 21.53
N LYS A 28 -6.23 -19.04 21.22
CA LYS A 28 -5.58 -18.15 20.24
C LYS A 28 -4.40 -17.38 20.83
N ILE A 29 -3.51 -16.92 19.94
CA ILE A 29 -2.20 -16.37 20.32
C ILE A 29 -2.31 -15.16 21.25
N LEU A 30 -3.15 -14.16 20.95
CA LEU A 30 -3.30 -12.99 21.82
C LEU A 30 -3.94 -13.38 23.15
N SER A 31 -5.01 -14.17 23.13
CA SER A 31 -5.66 -14.64 24.36
C SER A 31 -4.70 -15.38 25.28
N ASN A 32 -3.81 -16.21 24.74
CA ASN A 32 -2.83 -16.95 25.51
C ASN A 32 -1.73 -16.02 26.07
N ILE A 33 -1.26 -15.05 25.28
CA ILE A 33 -0.29 -14.05 25.73
C ILE A 33 -0.85 -13.23 26.91
N LEU A 34 -2.10 -12.76 26.80
CA LEU A 34 -2.72 -11.97 27.87
C LEU A 34 -2.98 -12.79 29.14
N LYS A 35 -3.26 -14.10 29.03
CA LYS A 35 -3.40 -14.98 30.22
C LYS A 35 -2.11 -15.10 31.03
N VAL A 36 -0.96 -15.03 30.38
CA VAL A 36 0.36 -15.15 31.03
C VAL A 36 0.85 -13.80 31.58
N ASN A 37 0.26 -12.69 31.16
CA ASN A 37 0.67 -11.31 31.51
C ASN A 37 2.12 -10.94 31.16
N GLU A 38 2.81 -11.77 30.38
CA GLU A 38 4.14 -11.46 29.83
C GLU A 38 3.97 -11.06 28.36
N ILE A 39 3.83 -9.75 28.12
CA ILE A 39 3.65 -9.21 26.78
C ILE A 39 5.01 -9.10 26.07
N PRO A 40 5.27 -9.88 25.00
CA PRO A 40 6.49 -9.76 24.23
C PRO A 40 6.46 -8.51 23.35
N ASN A 41 7.58 -8.18 22.72
CA ASN A 41 7.58 -7.18 21.67
C ASN A 41 6.77 -7.70 20.48
N MET A 42 5.95 -6.84 19.88
CA MET A 42 5.07 -7.23 18.78
C MET A 42 5.08 -6.21 17.66
N ILE A 43 4.82 -6.68 16.45
CA ILE A 43 4.56 -5.85 15.27
C ILE A 43 3.18 -6.23 14.74
N PHE A 44 2.25 -5.29 14.81
CA PHE A 44 0.91 -5.43 14.28
C PHE A 44 0.89 -4.87 12.86
N TYR A 45 0.63 -5.72 11.87
CA TYR A 45 0.49 -5.26 10.49
C TYR A 45 -0.90 -5.57 9.95
N GLY A 46 -1.47 -4.65 9.17
CA GLY A 46 -2.77 -4.85 8.53
C GLY A 46 -3.55 -3.55 8.31
N PRO A 47 -4.75 -3.61 7.71
CA PRO A 47 -5.55 -2.45 7.32
C PRO A 47 -5.92 -1.53 8.49
N SER A 48 -6.26 -0.27 8.22
CA SER A 48 -6.71 0.69 9.26
C SER A 48 -7.98 0.21 9.96
N GLY A 49 -8.22 0.70 11.18
CA GLY A 49 -9.48 0.43 11.89
C GLY A 49 -9.73 -1.01 12.34
N THR A 50 -8.77 -1.92 12.16
CA THR A 50 -8.86 -3.35 12.53
C THR A 50 -8.64 -3.64 14.03
N GLY A 51 -8.41 -2.62 14.85
CA GLY A 51 -8.26 -2.76 16.31
C GLY A 51 -6.82 -2.80 16.84
N LYS A 52 -5.79 -2.56 16.02
CA LYS A 52 -4.37 -2.57 16.44
C LYS A 52 -4.07 -1.77 17.71
N THR A 53 -4.44 -0.49 17.73
CA THR A 53 -4.21 0.38 18.91
C THR A 53 -5.02 -0.07 20.12
N THR A 54 -6.25 -0.53 19.90
CA THR A 54 -7.13 -1.02 20.95
C THR A 54 -6.51 -2.24 21.64
N ILE A 55 -6.09 -3.25 20.87
CA ILE A 55 -5.46 -4.45 21.43
C ILE A 55 -4.16 -4.12 22.15
N ALA A 56 -3.35 -3.19 21.64
CA ALA A 56 -2.14 -2.76 22.33
C ALA A 56 -2.45 -2.14 23.71
N ASN A 57 -3.51 -1.33 23.81
CA ASN A 57 -3.97 -0.77 25.07
C ASN A 57 -4.46 -1.85 26.05
N ILE A 58 -5.22 -2.85 25.55
CA ILE A 58 -5.67 -3.99 26.37
C ILE A 58 -4.46 -4.79 26.88
N CYS A 59 -3.45 -5.02 26.04
CA CYS A 59 -2.20 -5.68 26.45
C CYS A 59 -1.51 -4.92 27.60
N ALA A 60 -1.41 -3.59 27.50
CA ALA A 60 -0.82 -2.76 28.54
C ALA A 60 -1.60 -2.85 29.85
N LYS A 61 -2.94 -2.74 29.79
CA LYS A 61 -3.82 -2.88 30.96
C LYS A 61 -3.68 -4.25 31.62
N SER A 62 -3.69 -5.34 30.84
CA SER A 62 -3.55 -6.71 31.34
C SER A 62 -2.23 -6.91 32.08
N ALA A 63 -1.13 -6.41 31.52
CA ALA A 63 0.19 -6.50 32.11
C ALA A 63 0.46 -5.47 33.23
N GLY A 64 -0.51 -4.59 33.54
CA GLY A 64 -0.35 -3.50 34.51
C GLY A 64 0.73 -2.49 34.12
N LYS A 65 1.06 -2.36 32.83
CA LYS A 65 2.08 -1.45 32.28
C LYS A 65 1.47 -0.11 31.90
N THR A 66 2.24 0.96 32.06
CA THR A 66 1.83 2.29 31.58
C THR A 66 1.90 2.33 30.05
N PHE A 67 0.80 2.76 29.43
CA PHE A 67 0.67 2.84 27.98
C PHE A 67 1.09 4.21 27.45
N TYR A 68 2.13 4.26 26.63
CA TYR A 68 2.51 5.46 25.88
C TYR A 68 2.28 5.24 24.38
N LYS A 69 1.59 6.18 23.74
CA LYS A 69 1.33 6.16 22.30
C LYS A 69 2.13 7.25 21.59
N LEU A 70 2.92 6.85 20.60
CA LEU A 70 3.59 7.73 19.65
C LEU A 70 3.14 7.41 18.22
N ASN A 71 3.16 8.41 17.34
CA ASN A 71 2.98 8.22 15.91
C ASN A 71 4.28 8.59 15.19
N ALA A 72 4.84 7.67 14.40
CA ALA A 72 6.12 7.84 13.74
C ALA A 72 6.17 8.98 12.70
N THR A 73 5.01 9.47 12.23
CA THR A 73 4.95 10.65 11.34
C THR A 73 5.33 11.95 12.04
N THR A 74 5.02 12.07 13.33
CA THR A 74 5.22 13.30 14.11
C THR A 74 6.28 13.15 15.19
N ALA A 75 6.53 11.93 15.65
CA ALA A 75 7.45 11.65 16.75
C ALA A 75 8.92 11.81 16.33
N ALA A 76 9.71 12.39 17.22
CA ALA A 76 11.16 12.44 17.15
C ALA A 76 11.80 11.41 18.11
N VAL A 77 13.10 11.15 17.93
CA VAL A 77 13.88 10.32 18.86
C VAL A 77 13.86 10.87 20.28
N LYS A 78 13.67 12.19 20.42
CA LYS A 78 13.57 12.86 21.71
C LYS A 78 12.33 12.40 22.50
N ASP A 79 11.18 12.25 21.84
CA ASP A 79 9.93 11.85 22.53
C ASP A 79 10.07 10.47 23.17
N ILE A 80 10.82 9.57 22.51
CA ILE A 80 11.14 8.25 23.05
C ILE A 80 12.04 8.38 24.29
N LYS A 81 13.07 9.24 24.23
CA LYS A 81 13.96 9.52 25.37
C LYS A 81 13.22 10.13 26.55
N ASP A 82 12.25 10.99 26.29
CA ASP A 82 11.43 11.61 27.32
C ASP A 82 10.59 10.54 28.04
N ILE A 83 10.00 9.58 27.31
CA ILE A 83 9.31 8.41 27.92
C ILE A 83 10.28 7.54 28.71
N ILE A 84 11.51 7.34 28.23
CA ILE A 84 12.52 6.57 28.96
C ILE A 84 12.88 7.26 30.28
N SER A 85 12.94 8.59 30.30
CA SER A 85 13.24 9.33 31.51
C SER A 85 12.17 9.18 32.60
N THR A 86 10.94 8.81 32.23
CA THR A 86 9.86 8.55 33.19
C THR A 86 9.88 7.13 33.76
N LEU A 87 10.76 6.24 33.30
CA LEU A 87 10.78 4.83 33.74
C LEU A 87 11.04 4.66 35.25
N ASP A 88 11.84 5.53 35.86
CA ASP A 88 12.18 5.47 37.29
C ASP A 88 11.10 6.09 38.20
N THR A 89 9.96 6.52 37.64
CA THR A 89 8.86 7.11 38.41
C THR A 89 7.97 6.05 39.07
N PHE A 90 7.23 6.45 40.11
CA PHE A 90 6.27 5.57 40.79
C PHE A 90 5.21 5.02 39.83
N GLU A 91 4.80 5.83 38.84
CA GLU A 91 3.77 5.46 37.86
C GLU A 91 4.22 4.32 36.92
N ASN A 92 5.53 4.18 36.68
CA ASN A 92 6.08 3.20 35.73
C ASN A 92 6.75 1.99 36.39
N ARG A 93 6.43 1.71 37.67
CA ARG A 93 7.01 0.62 38.46
C ARG A 93 6.86 -0.77 37.84
N ASN A 94 5.79 -1.00 37.08
CA ASN A 94 5.53 -2.26 36.39
C ASN A 94 6.10 -2.30 34.96
N GLY A 95 6.83 -1.25 34.56
CA GLY A 95 7.37 -1.05 33.23
C GLY A 95 6.40 -0.34 32.29
N VAL A 96 6.92 -0.05 31.10
CA VAL A 96 6.22 0.72 30.06
C VAL A 96 5.92 -0.15 28.84
N LEU A 97 4.73 0.03 28.28
CA LEU A 97 4.39 -0.43 26.93
C LEU A 97 4.37 0.78 25.99
N LEU A 98 5.30 0.81 25.05
CA LEU A 98 5.36 1.82 24.00
C LEU A 98 4.63 1.31 22.77
N TYR A 99 3.52 1.96 22.41
CA TYR A 99 2.86 1.77 21.14
C TYR A 99 3.38 2.79 20.12
N LEU A 100 4.00 2.31 19.05
CA LEU A 100 4.51 3.14 17.96
C LEU A 100 3.70 2.92 16.69
N ASP A 101 2.86 3.90 16.35
CA ASP A 101 2.04 3.85 15.14
C ASP A 101 2.83 4.23 13.89
N GLU A 102 2.48 3.61 12.77
CA GLU A 102 3.07 3.82 11.45
C GLU A 102 4.61 3.74 11.41
N ILE A 103 5.20 2.71 12.02
CA ILE A 103 6.67 2.55 12.14
C ILE A 103 7.44 2.66 10.82
N GLN A 104 6.79 2.40 9.67
CA GLN A 104 7.38 2.60 8.34
C GLN A 104 7.87 4.04 8.09
N ASN A 105 7.31 5.02 8.79
CA ASN A 105 7.68 6.43 8.66
C ASN A 105 8.97 6.78 9.43
N PHE A 106 9.43 5.92 10.34
CA PHE A 106 10.75 6.08 10.94
C PHE A 106 11.84 5.60 10.01
N ASN A 107 12.85 6.44 9.83
CA ASN A 107 14.06 6.05 9.12
C ASN A 107 14.87 4.99 9.89
N LYS A 108 15.82 4.36 9.20
CA LYS A 108 16.65 3.28 9.76
C LYS A 108 17.37 3.67 11.05
N LYS A 109 17.86 4.91 11.17
CA LYS A 109 18.57 5.39 12.37
C LYS A 109 17.62 5.57 13.55
N GLN A 110 16.40 6.07 13.32
CA GLN A 110 15.36 6.15 14.34
C GLN A 110 14.95 4.76 14.82
N GLN A 111 14.72 3.82 13.91
CA GLN A 111 14.41 2.42 14.28
C GLN A 111 15.56 1.77 15.07
N GLN A 112 16.81 1.95 14.66
CA GLN A 112 17.97 1.44 15.40
C GLN A 112 18.05 1.97 16.83
N SER A 113 17.66 3.22 17.06
CA SER A 113 17.66 3.80 18.41
C SER A 113 16.68 3.10 19.36
N LEU A 114 15.66 2.40 18.84
CA LEU A 114 14.73 1.63 19.68
C LEU A 114 15.36 0.34 20.22
N LEU A 115 16.36 -0.24 19.54
CA LEU A 115 16.91 -1.56 19.87
C LEU A 115 17.50 -1.61 21.29
N GLU A 116 18.23 -0.55 21.68
CA GLU A 116 18.84 -0.46 23.01
C GLU A 116 17.80 -0.63 24.13
N TYR A 117 16.60 -0.08 23.94
CA TYR A 117 15.53 -0.09 24.95
C TYR A 117 14.64 -1.33 24.90
N ILE A 118 14.62 -2.02 23.76
CA ILE A 118 13.94 -3.31 23.60
C ILE A 118 14.78 -4.41 24.25
N GLU A 119 16.10 -4.39 24.06
CA GLU A 119 17.01 -5.44 24.54
C GLU A 119 17.21 -5.43 26.05
N ASN A 120 17.22 -4.25 26.68
CA ASN A 120 17.37 -4.14 28.13
C ASN A 120 16.05 -4.38 28.90
N GLY A 121 14.96 -4.71 28.19
CA GLY A 121 13.65 -5.06 28.76
C GLY A 121 12.91 -3.89 29.43
N LYS A 122 13.45 -2.67 29.37
CA LYS A 122 12.85 -1.50 30.01
C LYS A 122 11.55 -1.06 29.33
N ILE A 123 11.43 -1.34 28.03
CA ILE A 123 10.24 -1.01 27.24
C ILE A 123 9.77 -2.27 26.50
N THR A 124 8.48 -2.57 26.63
CA THR A 124 7.79 -3.49 25.71
C THR A 124 7.32 -2.69 24.51
N LEU A 125 7.81 -3.01 23.30
CA LEU A 125 7.41 -2.35 22.07
C LEU A 125 6.24 -3.09 21.41
N ILE A 126 5.15 -2.37 21.13
CA ILE A 126 4.17 -2.78 20.13
C ILE A 126 4.20 -1.75 19.00
N ALA A 127 4.71 -2.13 17.84
CA ALA A 127 4.69 -1.27 16.66
C ALA A 127 3.54 -1.64 15.73
N SER A 128 2.97 -0.66 15.01
CA SER A 128 1.98 -0.93 13.98
C SER A 128 2.35 -0.36 12.61
N THR A 129 1.90 -1.05 11.57
CA THR A 129 2.04 -0.61 10.18
C THR A 129 0.84 -1.09 9.35
N THR A 130 0.52 -0.38 8.27
CA THR A 130 -0.43 -0.82 7.24
C THR A 130 0.25 -1.56 6.10
N GLU A 131 1.58 -1.49 6.02
CA GLU A 131 2.38 -2.11 4.98
C GLU A 131 3.01 -3.42 5.45
N ASN A 132 3.56 -4.20 4.52
CA ASN A 132 4.20 -5.45 4.89
C ASN A 132 5.49 -5.16 5.71
N PRO A 133 5.58 -5.63 6.97
CA PRO A 133 6.64 -5.23 7.88
C PRO A 133 8.02 -5.72 7.46
N TYR A 134 8.12 -6.78 6.65
CA TYR A 134 9.40 -7.33 6.19
C TYR A 134 10.14 -6.41 5.19
N PHE A 135 9.47 -5.40 4.63
CA PHE A 135 10.08 -4.41 3.73
C PHE A 135 10.52 -3.12 4.46
N TYR A 136 9.77 -2.71 5.48
CA TYR A 136 9.92 -1.37 6.08
C TYR A 136 10.43 -1.38 7.52
N VAL A 137 10.30 -2.51 8.22
CA VAL A 137 10.81 -2.65 9.58
C VAL A 137 12.20 -3.24 9.55
N TYR A 138 13.11 -2.66 10.32
CA TYR A 138 14.49 -3.11 10.39
C TYR A 138 14.59 -4.53 10.95
N ASN A 139 15.35 -5.40 10.27
CA ASN A 139 15.48 -6.83 10.61
C ASN A 139 15.84 -7.11 12.08
N ALA A 140 16.63 -6.24 12.72
CA ALA A 140 16.98 -6.40 14.13
C ALA A 140 15.74 -6.29 15.05
N ILE A 141 14.79 -5.41 14.74
CA ILE A 141 13.51 -5.31 15.47
C ILE A 141 12.65 -6.53 15.16
N LEU A 142 12.53 -6.91 13.87
CA LEU A 142 11.75 -8.08 13.45
C LEU A 142 12.21 -9.36 14.16
N SER A 143 13.53 -9.58 14.26
CA SER A 143 14.09 -10.76 14.94
C SER A 143 13.79 -10.84 16.45
N ARG A 144 13.36 -9.73 17.07
CA ARG A 144 13.08 -9.60 18.51
C ARG A 144 11.59 -9.38 18.81
N SER A 145 10.74 -9.44 17.78
CA SER A 145 9.31 -9.15 17.87
C SER A 145 8.48 -10.24 17.23
N THR A 146 7.33 -10.53 17.82
CA THR A 146 6.32 -11.40 17.21
C THR A 146 5.49 -10.59 16.21
N VAL A 147 5.45 -11.02 14.95
CA VAL A 147 4.68 -10.35 13.91
C VAL A 147 3.27 -10.93 13.87
N LEU A 148 2.25 -10.09 14.05
CA LEU A 148 0.83 -10.48 14.03
C LEU A 148 0.09 -9.74 12.91
N GLU A 149 -0.62 -10.52 12.10
CA GLU A 149 -1.45 -10.02 11.00
C GLU A 149 -2.86 -9.70 11.48
N PHE A 150 -3.27 -8.46 11.27
CA PHE A 150 -4.64 -8.00 11.47
C PHE A 150 -5.37 -8.01 10.13
N LYS A 151 -6.49 -8.73 10.07
CA LYS A 151 -7.30 -8.85 8.85
C LYS A 151 -8.41 -7.80 8.84
N SER A 152 -8.91 -7.47 7.67
CA SER A 152 -10.15 -6.71 7.50
C SER A 152 -11.27 -7.38 8.30
N VAL A 153 -12.11 -6.58 8.97
CA VAL A 153 -13.20 -7.10 9.81
C VAL A 153 -14.41 -7.46 8.95
N ASP A 154 -14.98 -8.64 9.14
CA ASP A 154 -16.14 -9.08 8.37
C ASP A 154 -17.36 -8.18 8.61
N CYS A 155 -18.21 -8.02 7.59
CA CYS A 155 -19.41 -7.18 7.70
C CYS A 155 -20.28 -7.56 8.90
N SER A 156 -20.44 -8.85 9.19
CA SER A 156 -21.23 -9.32 10.34
C SER A 156 -20.67 -8.87 11.70
N ASP A 157 -19.34 -8.76 11.84
CA ASP A 157 -18.70 -8.25 13.05
C ASP A 157 -18.80 -6.72 13.12
N ILE A 158 -18.69 -6.02 11.98
CA ILE A 158 -18.91 -4.57 11.91
C ILE A 158 -20.35 -4.22 12.33
N GLN A 159 -21.34 -4.99 11.89
CA GLN A 159 -22.73 -4.78 12.30
C GLN A 159 -22.89 -4.89 13.82
N ARG A 160 -22.22 -5.84 14.49
CA ARG A 160 -22.21 -5.91 15.96
C ARG A 160 -21.62 -4.65 16.59
N ALA A 161 -20.55 -4.10 16.01
CA ALA A 161 -19.96 -2.85 16.48
C ALA A 161 -20.94 -1.67 16.34
N ILE A 162 -21.65 -1.57 15.22
CA ILE A 162 -22.66 -0.53 14.97
C ILE A 162 -23.81 -0.67 15.97
N VAL A 163 -24.30 -1.89 16.23
CA VAL A 163 -25.35 -2.16 17.23
C VAL A 163 -24.89 -1.74 18.63
N ASN A 164 -23.65 -2.02 19.01
CA ASN A 164 -23.08 -1.53 20.27
C ASN A 164 -22.98 0.00 20.29
N GLY A 165 -22.69 0.61 19.15
CA GLY A 165 -22.70 2.07 19.00
C GLY A 165 -24.08 2.70 19.17
N ILE A 166 -25.13 2.07 18.64
CA ILE A 166 -26.52 2.49 18.87
C ILE A 166 -26.87 2.45 20.35
N LYS A 167 -26.51 1.36 21.05
CA LYS A 167 -26.73 1.26 22.51
C LYS A 167 -26.05 2.39 23.25
N ARG A 168 -24.79 2.66 22.92
CA ARG A 168 -24.03 3.75 23.54
C ARG A 168 -24.61 5.13 23.24
N LEU A 169 -25.06 5.36 22.01
CA LEU A 169 -25.69 6.62 21.64
C LEU A 169 -27.03 6.84 22.37
N ASN A 170 -27.81 5.79 22.64
CA ASN A 170 -29.02 5.90 23.47
C ASN A 170 -28.66 6.25 24.93
N GLU A 171 -27.52 5.78 25.47
CA GLU A 171 -27.03 6.22 26.79
C GLU A 171 -26.60 7.70 26.79
N ASP A 172 -25.99 8.13 25.68
CA ASP A 172 -25.52 9.50 25.50
C ASP A 172 -26.68 10.51 25.35
N TYR A 173 -27.77 10.08 24.70
CA TYR A 173 -28.96 10.88 24.43
C TYR A 173 -30.21 10.23 25.04
N PRO A 174 -30.38 10.26 26.38
CA PRO A 174 -31.44 9.51 27.07
C PRO A 174 -32.85 9.97 26.70
N ASP A 175 -33.00 11.20 26.20
CA ASP A 175 -34.28 11.79 25.79
C ASP A 175 -34.64 11.50 24.32
N ILE A 176 -33.77 10.79 23.58
CA ILE A 176 -33.95 10.50 22.15
C ILE A 176 -33.83 8.99 21.91
N GLU A 177 -34.89 8.37 21.39
CA GLU A 177 -34.83 6.98 20.97
C GLU A 177 -34.08 6.88 19.62
N ILE A 178 -32.90 6.26 19.62
CA ILE A 178 -32.07 6.09 18.42
C ILE A 178 -32.19 4.64 17.92
N THR A 179 -32.73 4.47 16.72
CA THR A 179 -32.87 3.18 16.03
C THR A 179 -32.17 3.20 14.67
N ILE A 180 -31.84 2.01 14.14
CA ILE A 180 -31.27 1.84 12.81
C ILE A 180 -32.02 0.71 12.07
N GLU A 181 -32.34 0.96 10.81
CA GLU A 181 -32.96 -0.04 9.93
C GLU A 181 -31.92 -1.06 9.45
N ASN A 182 -32.37 -2.28 9.12
CA ASN A 182 -31.46 -3.37 8.77
C ASN A 182 -30.66 -3.10 7.48
N ASP A 183 -31.29 -2.45 6.50
CA ASP A 183 -30.66 -2.01 5.26
C ASP A 183 -29.61 -0.90 5.50
N ALA A 184 -29.91 0.08 6.34
CA ALA A 184 -28.95 1.10 6.77
C ALA A 184 -27.76 0.49 7.52
N LEU A 185 -28.01 -0.46 8.41
CA LEU A 185 -26.99 -1.22 9.14
C LEU A 185 -26.09 -2.00 8.18
N GLU A 186 -26.68 -2.69 7.22
CA GLU A 186 -25.97 -3.44 6.18
C GLU A 186 -25.12 -2.50 5.32
N HIS A 187 -25.70 -1.39 4.86
CA HIS A 187 -25.03 -0.38 4.03
C HIS A 187 -23.82 0.23 4.72
N ILE A 188 -23.96 0.75 5.95
CA ILE A 188 -22.84 1.31 6.71
C ILE A 188 -21.75 0.25 6.90
N SER A 189 -22.13 -1.00 7.17
CA SER A 189 -21.15 -2.08 7.34
C SER A 189 -20.36 -2.38 6.06
N MET A 190 -21.02 -2.40 4.90
CA MET A 190 -20.39 -2.62 3.60
C MET A 190 -19.48 -1.46 3.20
N CYS A 191 -19.95 -0.21 3.31
CA CYS A 191 -19.17 0.99 2.99
C CYS A 191 -17.91 1.15 3.86
N SER A 192 -17.88 0.48 5.00
CA SER A 192 -16.74 0.54 5.92
C SER A 192 -15.55 -0.31 5.48
N ASN A 193 -15.69 -1.21 4.51
CA ASN A 193 -14.61 -2.02 3.93
C ASN A 193 -13.68 -2.68 4.99
N GLY A 194 -14.24 -3.17 6.09
CA GLY A 194 -13.43 -3.80 7.15
C GLY A 194 -12.90 -2.88 8.24
N ASP A 195 -13.15 -1.56 8.17
CA ASP A 195 -12.70 -0.55 9.13
C ASP A 195 -13.82 -0.20 10.14
N VAL A 196 -13.67 -0.68 11.39
CA VAL A 196 -14.64 -0.46 12.48
C VAL A 196 -14.70 1.00 12.92
N ARG A 197 -13.59 1.75 12.80
CA ARG A 197 -13.58 3.17 13.16
C ARG A 197 -14.41 3.97 12.14
N LYS A 198 -14.27 3.64 10.86
CA LYS A 198 -15.04 4.24 9.76
C LYS A 198 -16.54 4.00 9.95
N SER A 199 -16.95 2.78 10.32
CA SER A 199 -18.36 2.46 10.55
C SER A 199 -18.98 3.25 11.71
N LEU A 200 -18.27 3.35 12.84
CA LEU A 200 -18.73 4.08 14.02
C LEU A 200 -18.77 5.59 13.78
N ASN A 201 -17.84 6.14 13.01
CA ASN A 201 -17.85 7.55 12.63
C ASN A 201 -19.03 7.86 11.69
N ALA A 202 -19.32 6.98 10.72
CA ALA A 202 -20.47 7.12 9.83
C ALA A 202 -21.79 7.07 10.63
N LEU A 203 -21.91 6.13 11.56
CA LEU A 203 -23.05 6.05 12.48
C LEU A 203 -23.21 7.34 13.30
N GLU A 204 -22.13 7.83 13.92
CA GLU A 204 -22.16 9.07 14.70
C GLU A 204 -22.60 10.27 13.85
N MET A 205 -22.18 10.30 12.58
CA MET A 205 -22.58 11.35 11.64
C MET A 205 -24.06 11.26 11.26
N CYS A 206 -24.59 10.06 11.05
CA CYS A 206 -26.03 9.83 10.80
C CYS A 206 -26.90 10.36 11.94
N VAL A 207 -26.48 10.13 13.20
CA VAL A 207 -27.22 10.67 14.35
C VAL A 207 -27.09 12.19 14.41
N LYS A 208 -25.86 12.72 14.30
CA LYS A 208 -25.64 14.17 14.38
C LYS A 208 -26.36 14.97 13.29
N SER A 209 -26.48 14.41 12.10
CA SER A 209 -27.23 15.03 11.00
C SER A 209 -28.75 15.01 11.22
N GLN A 210 -29.26 14.32 12.24
CA GLN A 210 -30.69 14.32 12.57
C GLN A 210 -31.00 15.05 13.88
N LEU A 211 -29.98 15.36 14.71
CA LEU A 211 -30.17 16.04 15.99
C LEU A 211 -30.84 17.43 15.88
N TYR A 212 -30.72 18.12 14.74
CA TYR A 212 -31.34 19.44 14.57
C TYR A 212 -32.86 19.39 14.37
N ASN A 213 -33.44 18.21 14.10
CA ASN A 213 -34.86 18.06 13.82
C ASN A 213 -35.75 18.01 15.10
N TYR A 214 -35.19 18.16 16.31
CA TYR A 214 -35.91 18.18 17.60
C TYR A 214 -37.05 17.14 17.68
N SER A 215 -36.74 15.90 17.31
CA SER A 215 -37.63 14.75 17.43
C SER A 215 -37.16 13.88 18.59
N ASP A 216 -38.11 13.38 19.39
CA ASP A 216 -37.86 12.43 20.48
C ASP A 216 -37.42 11.03 19.94
N LYS A 217 -37.35 10.88 18.62
CA LYS A 217 -36.91 9.68 17.92
C LYS A 217 -36.06 9.99 16.70
N ILE A 218 -34.94 9.30 16.56
CA ILE A 218 -34.08 9.27 15.37
C ILE A 218 -34.07 7.85 14.83
N ASN A 219 -34.61 7.66 13.64
CA ASN A 219 -34.52 6.40 12.91
C ASN A 219 -33.56 6.56 11.74
N ILE A 220 -32.43 5.84 11.78
CA ILE A 220 -31.44 5.86 10.70
C ILE A 220 -31.93 4.94 9.57
N THR A 221 -32.40 5.57 8.49
CA THR A 221 -32.83 4.91 7.25
C THR A 221 -31.66 4.75 6.28
N ILE A 222 -31.87 3.95 5.24
CA ILE A 222 -30.89 3.77 4.16
C ILE A 222 -30.49 5.10 3.50
N ASP A 223 -31.44 6.01 3.23
CA ASP A 223 -31.15 7.31 2.60
C ASP A 223 -30.18 8.15 3.44
N ILE A 224 -30.40 8.20 4.76
CA ILE A 224 -29.51 8.93 5.69
C ILE A 224 -28.12 8.29 5.70
N ALA A 225 -28.07 6.96 5.70
CA ALA A 225 -26.83 6.21 5.67
C ALA A 225 -26.05 6.46 4.37
N GLU A 226 -26.71 6.50 3.22
CA GLU A 226 -26.10 6.82 1.92
C GLU A 226 -25.48 8.23 1.91
N ASP A 227 -26.25 9.24 2.32
CA ASP A 227 -25.78 10.64 2.40
C ASP A 227 -24.54 10.78 3.31
N CYS A 228 -24.55 10.12 4.46
CA CYS A 228 -23.47 10.21 5.44
C CYS A 228 -22.24 9.36 5.04
N THR A 229 -22.45 8.20 4.40
CA THR A 229 -21.33 7.34 3.98
C THR A 229 -20.59 7.89 2.76
N GLN A 230 -21.26 8.58 1.84
CA GLN A 230 -20.63 9.27 0.71
C GLN A 230 -19.64 10.34 1.19
N LEU A 231 -20.05 11.21 2.12
CA LEU A 231 -19.19 12.26 2.69
C LEU A 231 -17.96 11.69 3.43
N SER A 232 -18.08 10.51 4.06
CA SER A 232 -16.99 9.87 4.79
C SER A 232 -16.02 9.06 3.90
N SER A 233 -16.49 8.54 2.76
CA SER A 233 -15.68 7.73 1.85
C SER A 233 -14.68 8.57 1.04
N PHE A 234 -15.04 9.83 0.72
CA PHE A 234 -14.14 10.78 0.08
C PHE A 234 -12.96 11.21 0.97
N ALA A 235 -13.09 11.09 2.31
CA ALA A 235 -12.06 11.56 3.22
C ALA A 235 -10.92 10.55 3.43
N HIS A 236 -11.15 9.23 3.37
CA HIS A 236 -10.20 8.27 3.96
C HIS A 236 -9.94 6.92 3.25
N ASP A 237 -10.52 6.61 2.09
CA ASP A 237 -10.34 5.27 1.48
C ASP A 237 -9.39 5.24 0.26
N LYS A 238 -8.10 5.43 0.52
CA LYS A 238 -7.02 5.21 -0.46
C LYS A 238 -6.37 3.81 -0.35
N ASN A 239 -6.80 2.94 0.58
CA ASN A 239 -6.03 1.76 1.00
C ASN A 239 -6.84 0.45 1.21
N GLY A 240 -8.11 0.33 0.79
CA GLY A 240 -8.91 -0.90 0.95
C GLY A 240 -8.66 -2.01 -0.09
N ASP A 241 -8.98 -3.27 0.23
CA ASP A 241 -8.83 -4.42 -0.69
C ASP A 241 -9.70 -4.29 -1.97
N ASN A 242 -10.92 -3.74 -1.85
CA ASN A 242 -11.80 -3.43 -2.98
C ASN A 242 -11.17 -2.40 -3.95
N HIS A 243 -10.32 -1.51 -3.45
CA HIS A 243 -9.60 -0.54 -4.28
C HIS A 243 -8.51 -1.22 -5.10
N TYR A 244 -7.78 -2.17 -4.52
CA TYR A 244 -6.83 -3.01 -5.27
C TYR A 244 -7.51 -3.85 -6.34
N ASP A 245 -8.70 -4.40 -6.07
CA ASP A 245 -9.47 -5.16 -7.07
C ASP A 245 -9.92 -4.27 -8.23
N VAL A 246 -10.40 -3.05 -7.96
CA VAL A 246 -10.76 -2.09 -9.02
C VAL A 246 -9.55 -1.69 -9.85
N ILE A 247 -8.40 -1.40 -9.22
CA ILE A 247 -7.14 -1.12 -9.93
C ILE A 247 -6.70 -2.31 -10.78
N SER A 248 -6.78 -3.51 -10.22
CA SER A 248 -6.36 -4.73 -10.89
C SER A 248 -7.25 -5.01 -12.09
N ALA A 249 -8.57 -4.85 -11.93
CA ALA A 249 -9.54 -5.00 -13.00
C ALA A 249 -9.36 -3.91 -14.06
N PHE A 250 -9.11 -2.66 -13.67
CA PHE A 250 -8.81 -1.56 -14.58
C PHE A 250 -7.63 -1.89 -15.51
N GLN A 251 -6.49 -2.30 -14.93
CA GLN A 251 -5.31 -2.66 -15.70
C GLN A 251 -5.54 -3.93 -16.56
N LYS A 252 -6.21 -4.95 -16.01
CA LYS A 252 -6.52 -6.19 -16.74
C LYS A 252 -7.46 -5.95 -17.92
N SER A 253 -8.44 -5.05 -17.80
CA SER A 253 -9.33 -4.70 -18.91
C SER A 253 -8.56 -4.04 -20.05
N ILE A 254 -7.67 -3.10 -19.75
CA ILE A 254 -6.82 -2.48 -20.78
C ILE A 254 -5.92 -3.52 -21.43
N ARG A 255 -5.25 -4.37 -20.64
CA ARG A 255 -4.42 -5.49 -21.13
C ARG A 255 -5.22 -6.46 -22.00
N GLY A 256 -6.45 -6.75 -21.61
CA GLY A 256 -7.40 -7.61 -22.33
C GLY A 256 -7.99 -6.97 -23.59
N SER A 257 -7.66 -5.70 -23.87
CA SER A 257 -8.21 -4.92 -24.98
C SER A 257 -9.74 -4.72 -24.90
N ASP A 258 -10.27 -4.67 -23.68
CA ASP A 258 -11.68 -4.36 -23.41
C ASP A 258 -11.80 -2.90 -22.96
N ALA A 259 -12.11 -2.02 -23.92
CA ALA A 259 -12.22 -0.58 -23.68
C ALA A 259 -13.41 -0.23 -22.78
N ASP A 260 -14.53 -0.94 -22.93
CA ASP A 260 -15.76 -0.67 -22.18
C ASP A 260 -15.56 -1.02 -20.70
N ALA A 261 -15.02 -2.20 -20.42
CA ALA A 261 -14.68 -2.60 -19.05
C ALA A 261 -13.61 -1.67 -18.45
N ALA A 262 -12.61 -1.25 -19.22
CA ALA A 262 -11.59 -0.33 -18.74
C ALA A 262 -12.17 1.05 -18.37
N LEU A 263 -13.08 1.59 -19.20
CA LEU A 263 -13.77 2.84 -18.91
C LEU A 263 -14.66 2.73 -17.67
N HIS A 264 -15.34 1.59 -17.49
CA HIS A 264 -16.14 1.32 -16.28
C HIS A 264 -15.28 1.34 -15.01
N TYR A 265 -14.12 0.69 -15.01
CA TYR A 265 -13.22 0.72 -13.85
C TYR A 265 -12.54 2.08 -13.66
N LEU A 266 -12.25 2.82 -14.74
CA LEU A 266 -11.81 4.21 -14.63
C LEU A 266 -12.89 5.08 -13.94
N ALA A 267 -14.15 4.93 -14.34
CA ALA A 267 -15.26 5.66 -13.72
C ALA A 267 -15.35 5.35 -12.22
N ARG A 268 -15.21 4.08 -11.81
CA ARG A 268 -15.16 3.72 -10.37
C ARG A 268 -14.01 4.40 -9.62
N LEU A 269 -12.82 4.50 -10.23
CA LEU A 269 -11.68 5.21 -9.63
C LEU A 269 -11.92 6.71 -9.52
N ILE A 270 -12.59 7.31 -10.51
CA ILE A 270 -12.93 8.73 -10.54
C ILE A 270 -14.00 9.06 -9.49
N GLU A 271 -15.06 8.27 -9.41
CA GLU A 271 -16.10 8.41 -8.39
C GLU A 271 -15.52 8.21 -6.98
N GLY A 272 -14.52 7.33 -6.84
CA GLY A 272 -13.74 7.18 -5.60
C GLY A 272 -12.75 8.31 -5.31
N GLY A 273 -12.65 9.34 -6.17
CA GLY A 273 -11.72 10.47 -6.01
C GLY A 273 -10.24 10.13 -6.18
N ASP A 274 -9.89 8.96 -6.73
CA ASP A 274 -8.51 8.50 -6.86
C ASP A 274 -7.91 8.74 -8.25
N LEU A 275 -7.74 10.02 -8.56
CA LEU A 275 -7.13 10.48 -9.80
C LEU A 275 -5.68 9.98 -9.97
N LEU A 276 -4.88 10.07 -8.92
CA LEU A 276 -3.43 9.79 -8.99
C LEU A 276 -3.15 8.33 -9.30
N THR A 277 -3.93 7.41 -8.73
CA THR A 277 -3.75 5.98 -9.01
C THR A 277 -4.11 5.63 -10.44
N ALA A 278 -5.20 6.17 -10.99
CA ALA A 278 -5.55 6.00 -12.40
C ALA A 278 -4.41 6.51 -13.32
N CYS A 279 -3.90 7.71 -13.06
CA CYS A 279 -2.77 8.28 -13.81
C CYS A 279 -1.52 7.39 -13.78
N ARG A 280 -1.12 6.92 -12.58
CA ARG A 280 0.06 6.06 -12.41
C ARG A 280 -0.11 4.74 -13.17
N ARG A 281 -1.30 4.13 -13.11
CA ARG A 281 -1.58 2.86 -13.79
C ARG A 281 -1.53 2.99 -15.30
N LEU A 282 -2.07 4.08 -15.87
CA LEU A 282 -1.99 4.34 -17.31
C LEU A 282 -0.54 4.44 -17.80
N LEU A 283 0.33 5.13 -17.05
CA LEU A 283 1.76 5.24 -17.40
C LEU A 283 2.46 3.87 -17.39
N VAL A 284 2.14 3.02 -16.42
CA VAL A 284 2.64 1.64 -16.35
C VAL A 284 2.15 0.85 -17.57
N VAL A 285 0.84 0.82 -17.80
CA VAL A 285 0.21 0.06 -18.90
C VAL A 285 0.78 0.46 -20.26
N ALA A 286 0.98 1.75 -20.51
CA ALA A 286 1.57 2.25 -21.75
C ALA A 286 2.96 1.65 -22.04
N SER A 287 3.74 1.34 -21.00
CA SER A 287 5.10 0.79 -21.14
C SER A 287 5.16 -0.74 -20.98
N GLU A 288 4.36 -1.29 -20.08
CA GLU A 288 4.33 -2.72 -19.71
C GLU A 288 3.51 -3.56 -20.68
N ASP A 289 2.32 -3.08 -21.04
CA ASP A 289 1.31 -3.87 -21.78
C ASP A 289 1.24 -3.48 -23.27
N ILE A 290 1.63 -2.25 -23.62
CA ILE A 290 1.69 -1.76 -25.00
C ILE A 290 3.14 -1.73 -25.49
N GLY A 291 4.01 -1.02 -24.77
CA GLY A 291 5.46 -1.03 -24.99
C GLY A 291 5.86 -0.73 -26.44
N LEU A 292 6.73 -1.57 -26.99
CA LEU A 292 7.27 -1.40 -28.34
C LEU A 292 6.29 -1.74 -29.47
N ALA A 293 5.10 -2.28 -29.14
CA ALA A 293 4.07 -2.52 -30.16
C ALA A 293 3.48 -1.20 -30.68
N ASN A 294 3.35 -0.19 -29.81
CA ASN A 294 3.00 1.18 -30.17
C ASN A 294 3.83 2.18 -29.34
N PRO A 295 5.05 2.52 -29.78
CA PRO A 295 5.95 3.39 -29.02
C PRO A 295 5.41 4.80 -28.74
N ASN A 296 4.46 5.30 -29.55
CA ASN A 296 3.85 6.61 -29.32
C ASN A 296 2.79 6.59 -28.21
N ALA A 297 2.34 5.41 -27.77
CA ALA A 297 1.31 5.29 -26.73
C ALA A 297 1.74 5.95 -25.42
N ILE A 298 3.01 5.84 -25.02
CA ILE A 298 3.52 6.48 -23.79
C ILE A 298 3.49 8.01 -23.90
N VAL A 299 3.78 8.58 -25.08
CA VAL A 299 3.78 10.02 -25.29
C VAL A 299 2.36 10.57 -25.17
N VAL A 300 1.40 9.95 -25.86
CA VAL A 300 -0.01 10.38 -25.79
C VAL A 300 -0.55 10.19 -24.37
N THR A 301 -0.31 9.04 -23.75
CA THR A 301 -0.74 8.76 -22.38
C THR A 301 -0.17 9.76 -21.39
N LYS A 302 1.12 10.11 -21.52
CA LYS A 302 1.77 11.11 -20.67
C LYS A 302 1.11 12.48 -20.83
N SER A 303 0.84 12.92 -22.05
CA SER A 303 0.12 14.17 -22.31
C SER A 303 -1.29 14.16 -21.72
N CYS A 304 -2.04 13.07 -21.86
CA CYS A 304 -3.35 12.91 -21.24
C CYS A 304 -3.28 12.97 -19.72
N VAL A 305 -2.30 12.29 -19.11
CA VAL A 305 -2.07 12.31 -17.66
C VAL A 305 -1.70 13.71 -17.17
N ASP A 306 -0.83 14.42 -17.87
CA ASP A 306 -0.43 15.78 -17.50
C ASP A 306 -1.59 16.76 -17.60
N SER A 307 -2.40 16.66 -18.66
CA SER A 307 -3.65 17.41 -18.79
C SER A 307 -4.63 17.09 -17.66
N ALA A 308 -4.80 15.81 -17.32
CA ALA A 308 -5.67 15.38 -16.23
C ALA A 308 -5.25 15.97 -14.87
N LEU A 309 -3.94 15.97 -14.58
CA LEU A 309 -3.39 16.54 -13.35
C LEU A 309 -3.54 18.07 -13.28
N GLN A 310 -3.43 18.75 -14.42
CA GLN A 310 -3.61 20.21 -14.49
C GLN A 310 -5.08 20.63 -14.35
N LEU A 311 -6.00 19.85 -14.93
CA LEU A 311 -7.44 20.14 -14.90
C LEU A 311 -8.06 19.83 -13.53
N GLY A 312 -7.68 18.71 -12.91
CA GLY A 312 -8.35 18.20 -11.72
C GLY A 312 -9.75 17.63 -12.02
N LEU A 313 -10.39 17.03 -11.00
CA LEU A 313 -11.74 16.49 -11.15
C LEU A 313 -12.81 17.61 -11.06
N PRO A 314 -13.89 17.53 -11.84
CA PRO A 314 -14.28 16.39 -12.69
C PRO A 314 -13.66 16.37 -14.10
N GLU A 315 -13.11 17.46 -14.62
CA GLU A 315 -12.63 17.59 -16.02
C GLU A 315 -11.52 16.60 -16.40
N ALA A 316 -10.69 16.19 -15.44
CA ALA A 316 -9.64 15.19 -15.61
C ALA A 316 -10.13 13.85 -16.19
N ARG A 317 -11.42 13.52 -16.03
CA ARG A 317 -12.02 12.31 -16.61
C ARG A 317 -11.90 12.24 -18.14
N ILE A 318 -11.88 13.40 -18.81
CA ILE A 318 -11.91 13.51 -20.27
C ILE A 318 -10.58 13.07 -20.89
N PRO A 319 -9.42 13.67 -20.54
CA PRO A 319 -8.15 13.18 -21.09
C PRO A 319 -7.81 11.76 -20.63
N LEU A 320 -8.27 11.33 -19.44
CA LEU A 320 -8.04 9.95 -18.98
C LEU A 320 -8.84 8.93 -19.77
N SER A 321 -10.08 9.22 -20.17
CA SER A 321 -10.85 8.32 -21.01
C SER A 321 -10.23 8.17 -22.40
N GLU A 322 -9.68 9.25 -22.97
CA GLU A 322 -8.91 9.21 -24.21
C GLU A 322 -7.70 8.26 -24.11
N ALA A 323 -6.91 8.38 -23.04
CA ALA A 323 -5.78 7.50 -22.79
C ALA A 323 -6.22 6.02 -22.64
N VAL A 324 -7.29 5.75 -21.90
CA VAL A 324 -7.84 4.39 -21.73
C VAL A 324 -8.22 3.78 -23.08
N ILE A 325 -9.00 4.51 -23.89
CA ILE A 325 -9.47 4.04 -25.19
C ILE A 325 -8.28 3.75 -26.11
N LEU A 326 -7.29 4.64 -26.15
CA LEU A 326 -6.06 4.45 -26.94
C LEU A 326 -5.31 3.19 -26.53
N LEU A 327 -5.08 3.00 -25.22
CA LEU A 327 -4.30 1.88 -24.72
C LEU A 327 -5.04 0.54 -24.89
N ALA A 328 -6.35 0.52 -24.65
CA ALA A 328 -7.19 -0.67 -24.85
C ALA A 328 -7.17 -1.11 -26.32
N ASN A 329 -7.21 -0.18 -27.26
CA ASN A 329 -7.18 -0.46 -28.70
C ASN A 329 -5.76 -0.57 -29.30
N SER A 330 -4.70 -0.34 -28.52
CA SER A 330 -3.32 -0.48 -28.99
C SER A 330 -2.90 -1.96 -29.07
N PRO A 331 -2.04 -2.33 -30.04
CA PRO A 331 -1.44 -3.67 -30.06
C PRO A 331 -0.65 -3.91 -28.77
N LYS A 332 -0.77 -5.11 -28.21
CA LYS A 332 -0.17 -5.46 -26.92
C LYS A 332 1.23 -6.05 -27.08
N SER A 333 2.13 -5.68 -26.19
CA SER A 333 3.42 -6.33 -26.04
C SER A 333 4.03 -6.08 -24.68
N ASN A 334 4.40 -7.17 -24.01
CA ASN A 334 5.18 -7.17 -22.78
C ASN A 334 6.68 -7.47 -23.03
N SER A 335 7.15 -7.37 -24.28
CA SER A 335 8.51 -7.75 -24.65
C SER A 335 9.58 -6.94 -23.92
N ALA A 336 9.32 -5.66 -23.66
CA ALA A 336 10.25 -4.76 -22.96
C ALA A 336 10.36 -5.13 -21.46
N ILE A 337 9.23 -5.30 -20.77
CA ILE A 337 9.22 -5.68 -19.35
C ILE A 337 9.82 -7.08 -19.15
N CYS A 338 9.47 -8.05 -20.00
CA CYS A 338 10.07 -9.38 -19.94
C CYS A 338 11.59 -9.36 -20.20
N ALA A 339 12.08 -8.48 -21.07
CA ALA A 339 13.51 -8.34 -21.35
C ALA A 339 14.29 -7.84 -20.13
N ILE A 340 13.80 -6.77 -19.47
CA ILE A 340 14.47 -6.22 -18.29
C ILE A 340 14.37 -7.17 -17.09
N ASP A 341 13.23 -7.83 -16.88
CA ASP A 341 13.05 -8.79 -15.79
C ASP A 341 13.97 -10.01 -15.96
N SER A 342 14.15 -10.47 -17.19
CA SER A 342 15.10 -11.55 -17.51
C SER A 342 16.54 -11.15 -17.21
N ALA A 343 16.95 -9.93 -17.59
CA ALA A 343 18.29 -9.42 -17.29
C ALA A 343 18.51 -9.22 -15.78
N LEU A 344 17.52 -8.69 -15.06
CA LEU A 344 17.57 -8.53 -13.60
C LEU A 344 17.61 -9.88 -12.88
N SER A 345 16.93 -10.90 -13.42
CA SER A 345 16.98 -12.26 -12.88
C SER A 345 18.38 -12.86 -13.03
N ASP A 346 19.01 -12.73 -14.19
CA ASP A 346 20.38 -13.23 -14.40
C ASP A 346 21.37 -12.55 -13.45
N ILE A 347 21.25 -11.24 -13.21
CA ILE A 347 22.09 -10.51 -12.23
C ILE A 347 21.92 -11.06 -10.81
N LYS A 348 20.70 -11.43 -10.41
CA LYS A 348 20.42 -11.94 -9.06
C LYS A 348 20.83 -13.39 -8.86
N ASN A 349 20.68 -14.21 -9.91
CA ASN A 349 20.68 -15.67 -9.78
C ASN A 349 21.88 -16.35 -10.46
N THR A 350 22.69 -15.63 -11.24
CA THR A 350 23.80 -16.21 -12.00
C THR A 350 25.08 -15.39 -11.87
N ASN A 351 26.23 -16.05 -12.04
CA ASN A 351 27.49 -15.33 -12.18
C ASN A 351 27.60 -14.75 -13.60
N VAL A 352 27.11 -13.52 -13.78
CA VAL A 352 27.10 -12.84 -15.09
C VAL A 352 28.50 -12.49 -15.60
N GLY A 353 29.53 -12.52 -14.76
CA GLY A 353 30.90 -12.15 -15.15
C GLY A 353 31.12 -10.64 -15.31
N PRO A 354 32.37 -10.21 -15.56
CA PRO A 354 32.72 -8.80 -15.67
C PRO A 354 32.35 -8.22 -17.05
N VAL A 355 32.23 -6.89 -17.12
CA VAL A 355 32.14 -6.16 -18.40
C VAL A 355 33.34 -6.50 -19.30
N PRO A 356 33.14 -6.83 -20.59
CA PRO A 356 34.23 -7.08 -21.53
C PRO A 356 35.26 -5.94 -21.57
N SER A 357 36.55 -6.28 -21.65
CA SER A 357 37.65 -5.31 -21.52
C SER A 357 37.64 -4.21 -22.58
N HIS A 358 37.18 -4.50 -23.80
CA HIS A 358 37.04 -3.52 -24.88
C HIS A 358 35.87 -2.56 -24.71
N LEU A 359 34.95 -2.79 -23.77
CA LEU A 359 33.84 -1.89 -23.45
C LEU A 359 34.07 -1.07 -22.18
N LYS A 360 35.15 -1.33 -21.44
CA LYS A 360 35.48 -0.59 -20.21
C LYS A 360 35.88 0.84 -20.54
N ASP A 361 35.54 1.74 -19.63
CA ASP A 361 35.90 3.16 -19.74
C ASP A 361 37.40 3.38 -19.95
N THR A 362 37.73 4.35 -20.81
CA THR A 362 39.07 4.74 -21.21
C THR A 362 39.45 6.16 -20.79
N HIS A 363 38.54 6.93 -20.21
CA HIS A 363 38.72 8.36 -19.94
C HIS A 363 39.56 8.68 -18.69
N TYR A 364 39.96 7.70 -17.86
CA TYR A 364 40.80 7.93 -16.68
C TYR A 364 42.30 7.63 -16.94
N ALA A 365 43.16 8.38 -16.25
CA ALA A 365 44.61 8.22 -16.30
C ALA A 365 45.02 6.80 -15.88
N GLY A 366 45.48 5.99 -16.85
CA GLY A 366 45.92 4.60 -16.63
C GLY A 366 45.18 3.56 -17.45
N ALA A 367 44.06 3.89 -18.11
CA ALA A 367 43.28 2.93 -18.89
C ALA A 367 44.07 2.27 -20.04
N GLN A 368 44.91 3.04 -20.75
CA GLN A 368 45.79 2.52 -21.81
C GLN A 368 46.86 1.56 -21.28
N LYS A 369 47.44 1.83 -20.09
CA LYS A 369 48.43 0.94 -19.45
C LYS A 369 47.82 -0.39 -18.99
N MET A 370 46.51 -0.43 -18.74
CA MET A 370 45.76 -1.63 -18.33
C MET A 370 45.11 -2.39 -19.51
N GLY A 371 45.37 -1.97 -20.75
CA GLY A 371 44.80 -2.63 -21.94
C GLY A 371 43.28 -2.50 -22.09
N ARG A 372 42.66 -1.50 -21.44
CA ARG A 372 41.20 -1.32 -21.42
C ARG A 372 40.75 -0.47 -22.60
N GLY A 373 39.67 -0.88 -23.27
CA GLY A 373 39.03 -0.16 -24.38
C GLY A 373 39.86 0.06 -25.66
N LEU A 374 41.09 -0.49 -25.74
CA LEU A 374 41.99 -0.31 -26.89
C LEU A 374 41.48 -0.96 -28.19
N THR A 375 40.64 -1.99 -28.08
CA THR A 375 40.12 -2.76 -29.23
C THR A 375 38.62 -2.53 -29.46
N TYR A 376 38.03 -1.49 -28.87
CA TYR A 376 36.64 -1.14 -29.11
C TYR A 376 36.41 -0.81 -30.58
N LYS A 377 35.46 -1.48 -31.22
CA LYS A 377 35.05 -1.14 -32.58
C LYS A 377 33.92 -0.13 -32.51
N TYR A 378 34.18 1.13 -32.86
CA TYR A 378 33.15 2.18 -32.84
C TYR A 378 32.17 2.00 -34.01
N PRO A 379 30.87 1.67 -33.79
CA PRO A 379 29.97 1.22 -34.85
C PRO A 379 29.78 2.20 -36.01
N HIS A 380 29.77 3.52 -35.75
CA HIS A 380 29.60 4.54 -36.79
C HIS A 380 30.75 4.61 -37.81
N ASN A 381 31.90 4.00 -37.52
CA ASN A 381 33.00 3.88 -38.48
C ASN A 381 32.82 2.71 -39.47
N TYR A 382 31.77 1.90 -39.30
CA TYR A 382 31.49 0.73 -40.12
C TYR A 382 30.25 0.95 -40.98
N LYS A 383 30.14 0.17 -42.06
CA LYS A 383 29.00 0.23 -42.98
C LYS A 383 27.69 0.02 -42.20
N ASN A 384 26.66 0.80 -42.55
CA ASN A 384 25.36 0.78 -41.88
C ASN A 384 25.41 1.12 -40.38
N SER A 385 26.51 1.73 -39.89
CA SER A 385 26.74 1.99 -38.46
C SER A 385 26.68 0.73 -37.57
N TYR A 386 27.05 -0.43 -38.11
CA TYR A 386 27.01 -1.71 -37.41
C TYR A 386 28.35 -2.45 -37.52
N VAL A 387 28.76 -3.09 -36.42
CA VAL A 387 29.92 -3.97 -36.38
C VAL A 387 29.70 -5.10 -35.38
N SER A 388 30.02 -6.33 -35.80
CA SER A 388 30.00 -7.50 -34.93
C SER A 388 31.16 -7.44 -33.94
N GLN A 389 30.77 -7.31 -32.67
CA GLN A 389 31.61 -7.47 -31.50
C GLN A 389 30.75 -7.94 -30.33
N GLN A 390 31.38 -8.56 -29.34
CA GLN A 390 30.70 -9.02 -28.15
C GLN A 390 30.39 -7.83 -27.23
N TYR A 391 29.12 -7.64 -26.88
CA TYR A 391 28.69 -6.61 -25.93
C TYR A 391 28.39 -7.17 -24.53
N LEU A 392 27.92 -8.43 -24.46
CA LEU A 392 27.64 -9.12 -23.21
C LEU A 392 28.92 -9.72 -22.60
N PRO A 393 29.00 -9.89 -21.27
CA PRO A 393 30.05 -10.68 -20.62
C PRO A 393 30.16 -12.11 -21.15
N ASP A 394 31.35 -12.72 -21.00
CA ASP A 394 31.63 -14.07 -21.51
C ASP A 394 30.64 -15.14 -21.00
N ASN A 395 30.29 -15.07 -19.72
CA ASN A 395 29.41 -16.04 -19.07
C ASN A 395 27.97 -16.01 -19.61
N ILE A 396 27.56 -14.91 -20.23
CA ILE A 396 26.20 -14.70 -20.76
C ILE A 396 26.22 -14.24 -22.22
N ARG A 397 27.31 -14.49 -22.95
CA ARG A 397 27.55 -13.93 -24.29
C ARG A 397 26.44 -14.23 -25.31
N ASP A 398 25.78 -15.38 -25.15
CA ASP A 398 24.75 -15.91 -26.05
C ASP A 398 23.32 -15.65 -25.53
N ARG A 399 23.17 -14.89 -24.43
CA ARG A 399 21.84 -14.55 -23.89
C ARG A 399 21.08 -13.62 -24.83
N VAL A 400 19.78 -13.89 -24.97
CA VAL A 400 18.84 -13.04 -25.69
C VAL A 400 17.73 -12.62 -24.73
N TYR A 401 17.83 -11.38 -24.23
CA TYR A 401 16.83 -10.80 -23.32
C TYR A 401 15.61 -10.29 -24.07
N TYR A 402 15.82 -9.44 -25.08
CA TYR A 402 14.73 -8.89 -25.87
C TYR A 402 14.28 -9.89 -26.94
N LYS A 403 13.00 -10.29 -26.85
CA LYS A 403 12.31 -11.11 -27.84
C LYS A 403 11.16 -10.30 -28.41
N ALA A 404 11.28 -9.89 -29.68
CA ALA A 404 10.27 -9.10 -30.37
C ALA A 404 8.90 -9.80 -30.36
N GLY A 405 7.85 -9.07 -29.97
CA GLY A 405 6.47 -9.54 -30.03
C GLY A 405 5.97 -9.75 -31.47
N ASN A 406 4.88 -10.50 -31.63
CA ASN A 406 4.28 -10.77 -32.94
C ASN A 406 3.34 -9.62 -33.39
N ASN A 407 3.86 -8.39 -33.41
CA ASN A 407 3.15 -7.21 -33.90
C ASN A 407 3.99 -6.52 -34.98
N LYS A 408 3.33 -5.71 -35.81
CA LYS A 408 3.96 -5.06 -36.98
C LYS A 408 5.22 -4.27 -36.61
N THR A 409 5.16 -3.46 -35.56
CA THR A 409 6.25 -2.57 -35.16
C THR A 409 7.48 -3.34 -34.70
N GLU A 410 7.31 -4.32 -33.82
CA GLU A 410 8.43 -5.11 -33.31
C GLU A 410 9.00 -6.08 -34.36
N GLN A 411 8.18 -6.59 -35.28
CA GLN A 411 8.68 -7.36 -36.41
C GLN A 411 9.51 -6.49 -37.37
N MET A 412 9.18 -5.20 -37.53
CA MET A 412 10.04 -4.26 -38.27
C MET A 412 11.39 -4.06 -37.58
N TYR A 413 11.42 -3.91 -36.24
CA TYR A 413 12.68 -3.82 -35.49
C TYR A 413 13.53 -5.08 -35.62
N LYS A 414 12.89 -6.24 -35.46
CA LYS A 414 13.56 -7.54 -35.63
C LYS A 414 14.18 -7.67 -37.01
N LYS A 415 13.40 -7.39 -38.06
CA LYS A 415 13.88 -7.44 -39.45
C LYS A 415 15.08 -6.51 -39.67
N TYR A 416 14.99 -5.27 -39.20
CA TYR A 416 16.10 -4.31 -39.32
C TYR A 416 17.39 -4.83 -38.66
N ILE A 417 17.30 -5.36 -37.44
CA ILE A 417 18.45 -5.92 -36.72
C ILE A 417 19.00 -7.18 -37.40
N ASP A 418 18.12 -8.05 -37.91
CA ASP A 418 18.52 -9.25 -38.64
C ASP A 418 19.21 -8.90 -39.97
N ASP A 419 18.73 -7.89 -40.69
CA ASP A 419 19.34 -7.38 -41.92
C ASP A 419 20.72 -6.77 -41.65
N LEU A 420 20.89 -6.03 -40.54
CA LEU A 420 22.21 -5.51 -40.11
C LEU A 420 23.20 -6.64 -39.82
N LYS A 421 22.77 -7.68 -39.11
CA LYS A 421 23.60 -8.85 -38.77
C LYS A 421 23.95 -9.71 -39.99
N ASN A 422 23.02 -9.85 -40.93
CA ASN A 422 23.23 -10.64 -42.14
C ASN A 422 24.08 -9.92 -43.18
N GLY A 423 23.99 -8.58 -43.27
CA GLY A 423 24.80 -7.77 -44.20
C GLY A 423 26.29 -7.68 -43.86
N GLU A 424 26.71 -8.25 -42.73
CA GLU A 424 28.10 -8.38 -42.30
C GLU A 424 28.71 -9.78 -42.59
N LYS A 425 27.87 -10.77 -42.92
CA LYS A 425 28.30 -12.08 -43.43
C LYS A 425 28.57 -12.01 -44.92
#